data_AF-A0AAD6IBI6-F1
#
_entry.id   AF-A0AAD6IBI6-F1
#
_cell.length_a   1.000
_cell.length_b   1.000
_cell.length_c   1.000
_cell.angle_alpha   90.00
_cell.angle_beta   90.00
_cell.angle_gamma   90.00
#
_symmetry.space_group_name_H-M   'P 1'
#
loop_
_entity.id
_entity.type
_entity.pdbx_description
1 polymer ?
#
loop_
_entity_poly.entity_id
_entity_poly.type
_entity_poly.pdbx_seq_one_letter_code
_entity_poly.pdbx_strand_id
1 'polypeptide(L)'
;MHFSLPYYRDAGQLPGPLPDQSEIKRATRTLPKRSDYGGRLVVIREKYVVKYGPLVTENEGYTLLFVEKRLNIAVPRLYAMYRDRDILYIVMEYIPSISLGMA
;
A
#
# COMPACT_ATOMS: atom_id res chain seq x y z
N MET A 1 -13.78 6.49 -13.98
CA MET A 1 -12.81 5.37 -14.06
C MET A 1 -13.31 4.31 -13.11
N HIS A 2 -13.60 3.11 -13.63
CA HIS A 2 -13.98 1.98 -12.80
C HIS A 2 -12.73 1.15 -12.58
N PHE A 3 -12.26 1.06 -11.33
CA PHE A 3 -11.19 0.15 -10.95
C PHE A 3 -11.85 -1.00 -10.21
N SER A 4 -11.64 -2.22 -10.68
CA SER A 4 -12.18 -3.42 -10.03
C SER A 4 -11.11 -4.07 -9.17
N LEU A 5 -11.55 -4.70 -8.09
CA LEU A 5 -10.73 -5.66 -7.35
C LEU A 5 -10.78 -7.04 -8.03
N PRO A 6 -9.65 -7.78 -8.07
CA PRO A 6 -8.31 -7.35 -7.66
C PRO A 6 -7.68 -6.41 -8.70
N TYR A 7 -6.87 -5.47 -8.21
CA TYR A 7 -6.01 -4.64 -9.03
C TYR A 7 -4.57 -5.11 -8.92
N TYR A 8 -3.90 -5.28 -10.07
CA TYR A 8 -2.48 -5.52 -10.16
C TYR A 8 -1.88 -4.59 -11.21
N ARG A 9 -0.78 -3.93 -10.86
CA ARG A 9 -0.01 -3.14 -11.83
C ARG A 9 0.73 -4.09 -12.78
N ASP A 10 0.97 -3.62 -14.00
CA ASP A 10 1.77 -4.35 -14.98
C ASP A 10 3.15 -4.74 -14.40
N ALA A 11 3.58 -5.97 -14.70
CA ALA A 11 4.80 -6.54 -14.13
C ALA A 11 6.07 -5.74 -14.49
N GLY A 12 6.11 -5.14 -15.69
CA GLY A 12 7.22 -4.29 -16.13
C GLY A 12 7.29 -2.95 -15.40
N GLN A 13 6.25 -2.60 -14.63
CA GLN A 13 6.18 -1.38 -13.83
C GLN A 13 6.40 -1.63 -12.33
N LEU A 14 6.65 -2.88 -11.93
CA LEU A 14 6.95 -3.23 -10.54
C LEU A 14 8.45 -3.09 -10.24
N PRO A 15 8.84 -2.66 -9.03
CA PRO A 15 10.25 -2.62 -8.61
C PRO A 15 10.82 -4.03 -8.28
N GLY A 16 10.01 -5.07 -8.41
CA GLY A 16 10.36 -6.48 -8.22
C GLY A 16 9.11 -7.37 -8.14
N PRO A 17 9.24 -8.64 -7.73
CA PRO A 17 8.08 -9.49 -7.45
C PRO A 17 7.21 -8.89 -6.33
N LEU A 18 5.88 -9.02 -6.43
CA LEU A 18 4.98 -8.66 -5.34
C LEU A 18 5.25 -9.57 -4.12
N PRO A 19 5.08 -9.06 -2.89
CA PRO A 19 5.23 -9.86 -1.70
C PRO A 19 4.06 -10.83 -1.52
N ASP A 20 4.35 -12.04 -1.05
CA ASP A 20 3.32 -12.99 -0.67
C ASP A 20 2.78 -12.69 0.75
N GLN A 21 1.63 -13.27 1.09
CA GLN A 21 1.00 -13.03 2.39
C GLN A 21 1.86 -13.49 3.58
N SER A 22 2.65 -14.54 3.37
CA SER A 22 3.53 -15.12 4.37
C SER A 22 4.62 -14.12 4.76
N GLU A 23 5.25 -13.51 3.76
CA GLU A 23 6.22 -12.42 3.91
C GLU A 23 5.58 -11.19 4.58
N ILE A 24 4.40 -10.77 4.12
CA ILE A 24 3.67 -9.62 4.70
C ILE A 24 3.37 -9.83 6.19
N LYS A 25 2.89 -11.03 6.56
CA LYS A 25 2.49 -11.36 7.95
C LYS A 25 3.71 -11.44 8.88
N ARG A 26 4.85 -11.95 8.39
CA ARG A 26 6.11 -12.06 9.14
C ARG A 26 6.94 -10.78 9.20
N ALA A 27 6.59 -9.75 8.43
CA ALA A 27 7.33 -8.49 8.42
C ALA A 27 7.34 -7.81 9.79
N THR A 28 8.55 -7.47 10.25
CA THR A 28 8.81 -6.83 11.55
C THR A 28 8.98 -5.32 11.43
N ARG A 29 9.48 -4.83 10.29
CA ARG A 29 9.65 -3.40 10.04
C ARG A 29 8.29 -2.75 9.75
N THR A 30 7.84 -1.90 10.67
CA THR A 30 6.62 -1.11 10.53
C THR A 30 6.93 0.37 10.34
N LEU A 31 6.02 1.10 9.71
CA LEU A 31 6.06 2.57 9.72
C LEU A 31 5.22 3.12 10.87
N PRO A 32 5.53 4.34 11.36
CA PRO A 32 4.68 5.03 12.32
C PRO A 32 3.24 5.11 11.81
N LYS A 33 2.30 4.85 12.71
CA LYS A 33 0.87 4.96 12.45
C LYS A 33 0.20 5.68 13.61
N ARG A 34 -0.93 6.32 13.34
CA ARG A 34 -1.76 6.87 14.41
C ARG A 34 -2.28 5.75 15.31
N SER A 35 -2.48 6.04 16.60
CA SER A 35 -2.91 5.06 17.59
C SER A 35 -4.28 4.46 17.30
N ASP A 36 -5.15 5.21 16.62
CA ASP A 36 -6.49 4.79 16.17
C ASP A 36 -6.47 3.96 14.86
N TYR A 37 -5.31 3.81 14.21
CA TYR A 37 -5.19 3.01 12.99
C TYR A 37 -5.18 1.51 13.32
N GLY A 38 -6.36 0.90 13.18
CA GLY A 38 -6.62 -0.53 13.37
C GLY A 38 -5.97 -1.47 12.33
N GLY A 39 -5.19 -0.95 11.38
CA GLY A 39 -4.45 -1.75 10.40
C GLY A 39 -2.98 -1.98 10.77
N ARG A 40 -2.30 -2.84 10.02
CA ARG A 40 -0.85 -2.98 9.99
C ARG A 40 -0.29 -2.27 8.76
N LEU A 41 0.86 -1.63 8.96
CA LEU A 41 1.61 -0.87 7.96
C LEU A 41 3.05 -1.36 7.99
N VAL A 42 3.42 -2.23 7.06
CA VAL A 42 4.72 -2.93 7.05
C VAL A 42 5.54 -2.56 5.82
N VAL A 43 6.86 -2.51 5.99
CA VAL A 43 7.82 -2.30 4.91
C VAL A 43 8.38 -3.65 4.48
N ILE A 44 8.39 -3.92 3.18
CA ILE A 44 8.88 -5.16 2.58
C ILE A 44 10.01 -4.85 1.60
N ARG A 45 11.18 -5.46 1.84
CA ARG A 45 12.37 -5.40 0.96
C ARG A 45 12.79 -3.98 0.55
N GLU A 46 12.47 -2.97 1.36
CA GLU A 46 12.68 -1.53 1.05
C GLU A 46 12.15 -1.09 -0.33
N LYS A 47 11.12 -1.79 -0.82
CA LYS A 47 10.47 -1.53 -2.11
C LYS A 47 8.99 -1.28 -1.96
N TYR A 48 8.38 -1.95 -0.99
CA TYR A 48 6.94 -1.93 -0.78
C TYR A 48 6.58 -1.49 0.61
N VAL A 49 5.45 -0.79 0.69
CA VAL A 49 4.66 -0.66 1.91
C VAL A 49 3.37 -1.43 1.71
N VAL A 50 2.99 -2.24 2.69
CA VAL A 50 1.74 -2.98 2.68
C VAL A 50 0.84 -2.52 3.82
N LYS A 51 -0.36 -2.05 3.47
CA LYS A 51 -1.46 -1.75 4.38
C LYS A 51 -2.46 -2.88 4.38
N TYR A 52 -2.81 -3.38 5.56
CA TYR A 52 -3.86 -4.39 5.71
C TYR A 52 -4.48 -4.37 7.10
N GLY A 53 -5.74 -4.81 7.21
CA GLY A 53 -6.44 -4.93 8.49
C GLY A 53 -7.88 -4.40 8.45
N PRO A 54 -8.60 -4.48 9.58
CA PRO A 54 -10.06 -4.28 9.64
C PRO A 54 -10.56 -2.90 9.23
N LEU A 55 -9.72 -1.86 9.33
CA LEU A 55 -10.09 -0.48 8.97
C LEU A 55 -9.51 -0.01 7.63
N VAL A 56 -8.87 -0.91 6.86
CA VAL A 56 -8.32 -0.58 5.55
C VAL A 56 -9.44 -0.70 4.50
N THR A 57 -9.66 0.38 3.74
CA THR A 57 -10.71 0.45 2.72
C THR A 57 -10.13 0.67 1.33
N GLU A 58 -10.88 0.28 0.30
CA GLU A 58 -10.47 0.40 -1.10
C GLU A 58 -10.26 1.86 -1.54
N ASN A 59 -10.88 2.81 -0.83
CA ASN A 59 -10.83 4.23 -1.13
C ASN A 59 -9.39 4.76 -1.20
N GLU A 60 -8.49 4.24 -0.37
CA GLU A 60 -7.07 4.64 -0.42
C GLU A 60 -6.43 4.26 -1.76
N GLY A 61 -6.63 3.02 -2.22
CA GLY A 61 -6.12 2.57 -3.52
C GLY A 61 -6.74 3.33 -4.69
N TYR A 62 -8.06 3.56 -4.67
CA TYR A 62 -8.73 4.35 -5.71
C TYR A 62 -8.25 5.81 -5.75
N THR A 63 -7.97 6.40 -4.59
CA THR A 63 -7.41 7.75 -4.50
C THR A 63 -6.02 7.81 -5.12
N LEU A 64 -5.13 6.86 -4.81
CA LEU A 64 -3.80 6.79 -5.41
C LEU A 64 -3.87 6.70 -6.94
N LEU A 65 -4.72 5.82 -7.47
CA LEU A 65 -4.92 5.67 -8.92
C LEU A 65 -5.51 6.92 -9.57
N PHE A 66 -6.42 7.61 -8.90
CA PHE A 66 -6.99 8.86 -9.39
C PHE A 66 -5.94 9.97 -9.44
N VAL A 67 -5.22 10.17 -8.33
CA VAL A 67 -4.22 11.22 -8.19
C VAL A 67 -3.06 11.01 -9.17
N GLU A 68 -2.52 9.79 -9.28
CA GLU A 68 -1.46 9.45 -10.23
C GLU A 68 -1.85 9.77 -11.68
N LYS A 69 -3.13 9.57 -12.04
CA LYS A 69 -3.61 9.82 -13.41
C LYS A 69 -4.01 11.26 -13.69
N ARG A 70 -4.40 12.03 -12.67
CA ARG A 70 -5.04 13.34 -12.85
C ARG A 70 -4.18 14.51 -12.39
N LEU A 71 -3.29 14.28 -11.43
CA LEU A 71 -2.50 15.33 -10.81
C LEU A 71 -1.01 15.07 -11.06
N ASN A 72 -0.27 16.14 -11.35
CA ASN A 72 1.18 16.08 -11.51
C ASN A 72 1.87 16.26 -10.14
N ILE A 73 1.50 15.45 -9.16
CA ILE A 73 2.10 15.44 -7.82
C ILE A 73 2.69 14.07 -7.52
N ALA A 74 3.78 14.05 -6.75
CA ALA A 74 4.39 12.81 -6.30
C ALA A 74 3.47 12.13 -5.27
N VAL A 75 2.96 10.95 -5.62
CA VAL A 75 2.26 10.05 -4.70
C VAL A 75 2.86 8.65 -4.81
N PRO A 76 2.79 7.83 -3.74
CA PRO A 76 3.18 6.43 -3.83
C PRO A 76 2.39 5.72 -4.92
N ARG A 77 3.10 4.98 -5.79
CA ARG A 77 2.46 4.15 -6.80
C ARG A 77 1.72 2.97 -6.16
N LEU A 78 0.46 2.74 -6.55
CA LEU A 78 -0.27 1.52 -6.18
C LEU A 78 0.19 0.36 -7.06
N TYR A 79 0.76 -0.69 -6.46
CA TYR A 79 1.24 -1.87 -7.18
C TYR A 79 0.25 -3.03 -7.17
N ALA A 80 -0.47 -3.23 -6.06
CA ALA A 80 -1.55 -4.20 -6.01
C ALA A 80 -2.59 -3.79 -4.96
N MET A 81 -3.83 -4.21 -5.19
CA MET A 81 -4.90 -4.12 -4.22
C MET A 81 -5.80 -5.35 -4.37
N TYR A 82 -5.93 -6.16 -3.32
CA TYR A 82 -6.67 -7.41 -3.38
C TYR A 82 -7.22 -7.81 -2.01
N ARG A 83 -8.25 -8.65 -2.00
CA ARG A 83 -8.76 -9.27 -0.77
C ARG A 83 -8.25 -10.68 -0.64
N ASP A 84 -7.89 -11.05 0.58
CA ASP A 84 -7.79 -12.43 1.02
C ASP A 84 -8.78 -12.61 2.18
N ARG A 85 -9.84 -13.38 1.93
CA ARG A 85 -11.03 -13.42 2.80
C ARG A 85 -11.55 -11.99 3.02
N ASP A 86 -11.72 -11.57 4.27
CA ASP A 86 -12.22 -10.24 4.63
C ASP A 86 -11.12 -9.19 4.81
N ILE A 87 -9.85 -9.54 4.58
CA ILE A 87 -8.72 -8.64 4.76
C ILE A 87 -8.33 -8.03 3.40
N LEU A 88 -8.44 -6.71 3.31
CA LEU A 88 -7.93 -5.94 2.18
C LEU A 88 -6.42 -5.73 2.35
N TYR A 89 -5.68 -6.01 1.29
CA TYR A 89 -4.26 -5.73 1.15
C TYR A 89 -4.05 -4.65 0.10
N ILE A 90 -3.35 -3.58 0.47
CA ILE A 90 -2.91 -2.51 -0.42
C ILE A 90 -1.38 -2.54 -0.44
N VAL A 91 -0.80 -2.86 -1.58
CA VAL A 91 0.65 -2.88 -1.82
C VAL A 91 1.00 -1.63 -2.63
N MET A 92 1.81 -0.76 -2.04
CA MET A 92 2.21 0.50 -2.63
C MET A 92 3.73 0.71 -2.53
N GLU A 93 4.22 1.70 -3.25
CA GLU A 93 5.61 2.12 -3.24
C GLU A 93 6.10 2.51 -1.84
N TYR A 94 7.28 2.00 -1.48
CA TYR A 94 8.03 2.54 -0.34
C TYR A 94 8.82 3.76 -0.79
N ILE A 95 8.46 4.91 -0.22
CA ILE A 95 9.23 6.14 -0.36
C ILE A 95 9.98 6.35 0.95
N PRO A 96 11.33 6.26 0.96
CA PRO A 96 12.12 6.59 2.14
C PRO A 96 11.86 8.04 2.53
N SER A 97 11.46 8.28 3.78
CA SER A 97 11.22 9.63 4.27
C SER A 97 11.50 9.74 5.77
N ILE A 98 11.71 10.98 6.20
CA ILE A 98 11.77 11.36 7.60
C ILE A 98 10.41 12.00 7.91
N SER A 99 9.76 11.54 8.97
CA SER A 99 8.52 12.17 9.45
C SER A 99 8.81 13.63 9.82
N LEU A 100 7.99 14.57 9.35
CA LEU A 100 8.14 16.00 9.67
C LEU A 100 7.73 16.35 11.13
N GLY A 101 7.82 15.39 12.06
CA GLY A 101 7.34 15.51 13.44
C GLY A 101 5.81 15.48 13.56
N MET A 102 5.33 15.30 14.79
CA MET A 102 3.98 15.67 15.18
C MET A 102 4.14 17.00 15.93
N ALA A 103 3.58 18.08 15.39
CA ALA A 103 3.40 19.32 16.17
C ALA A 103 2.34 19.10 17.25
#